data_AF-A0A0R1NIL6-F1
#
_entry.id   AF-A0A0R1NIL6-F1
#
_cell.length_a   1.000
_cell.length_b   1.000
_cell.length_c   1.000
_cell.angle_alpha   90.00
_cell.angle_beta   90.00
_cell.angle_gamma   90.00
#
_symmetry.space_group_name_H-M   'P 1'
#
loop_
_entity.id
_entity.type
_entity.pdbx_description
1 polymer ?
#
loop_
_entity_poly.entity_id
_entity_poly.type
_entity_poly.pdbx_seq_one_letter_code
_entity_poly.pdbx_strand_id
1 'polypeptide(L)'
;MNWQEMNDLVANYYGLKFVLAAESTPHIKVLIHPTSKRPFVIASQDDPTNIDIYCGNLRVIVQHLPHFSAPKFTKNQRWVGVSLKSINEMMLKKVLNYSLKHFPPNPNLSSQEQSIYLPPDDKVNTRYRAQQIQLPVGSAKQTKAQKNSHVPEAPAPIQKMIQSYDYTVPSFQIVAYNFYKQGQMMADYEDQYNATYELKRYFPVYHDLTIHQLRTYFTWRTQLRQGNFTVSSTSYAYLYIYELLNNIGVNSPTEGYTKLMAFRDQYAPSYHSRMRDLLDRWLCDYVLYYGLDQQKAQTVFAKKIATDRDYHILLHPADFSPEQLLAVFKAHSTYLKSCLLLKKSPKQFAELLKIVWQQILALKQTNQLDYFAETIASRVPTSHTYFTSAVFYFRKAPRLKVYQVDAEHIYHLGPQTCSSMLYYPVKRQEKELNTLLHEVDRLVRKAFHLGHPLKPRQLRSLLQRAIMDGIKAYQRIQEEKRRPKVNINLANLDQIRKDASQTRESLLTEDEKEPVSAPSPEEPISQDQVDEPADSDQSLLNADELTLVVALLKGQPWQQYLHDHHLMTSILVDQINGKLLDEIGDTVIEFNADNQPVIVEDYRQDLEQLFLS
;
A
#
# COMPACT_ATOMS: atom_id res chain seq x y z
N MET A 1 -17.44 -7.39 8.15
CA MET A 1 -18.32 -6.60 7.27
C MET A 1 -18.60 -5.24 7.91
N ASN A 2 -18.84 -4.17 7.15
CA ASN A 2 -19.19 -2.83 7.66
C ASN A 2 -20.65 -2.44 7.35
N TRP A 3 -21.13 -1.32 7.90
CA TRP A 3 -22.51 -0.84 7.70
C TRP A 3 -22.86 -0.65 6.22
N GLN A 4 -21.95 -0.07 5.42
CA GLN A 4 -22.19 0.20 4.01
C GLN A 4 -22.35 -1.11 3.22
N GLU A 5 -21.48 -2.09 3.47
CA GLU A 5 -21.55 -3.43 2.88
C GLU A 5 -22.87 -4.14 3.23
N MET A 6 -23.34 -4.04 4.48
CA MET A 6 -24.65 -4.57 4.86
C MET A 6 -25.79 -3.84 4.14
N ASN A 7 -25.78 -2.51 4.13
CA ASN A 7 -26.83 -1.72 3.54
C ASN A 7 -26.93 -1.99 2.02
N ASP A 8 -25.78 -2.09 1.35
CA ASP A 8 -25.69 -2.49 -0.06
C ASP A 8 -26.18 -3.92 -0.27
N LEU A 9 -25.79 -4.86 0.61
CA LEU A 9 -26.29 -6.23 0.55
C LEU A 9 -27.81 -6.26 0.65
N VAL A 10 -28.39 -5.53 1.60
CA VAL A 10 -29.83 -5.57 1.84
C VAL A 10 -30.63 -4.90 0.71
N ALA A 11 -30.16 -3.75 0.25
CA ALA A 11 -30.77 -3.05 -0.88
C ALA A 11 -30.68 -3.86 -2.18
N ASN A 12 -29.53 -4.47 -2.46
CA ASN A 12 -29.29 -5.11 -3.75
C ASN A 12 -29.75 -6.58 -3.78
N TYR A 13 -29.62 -7.33 -2.68
CA TYR A 13 -29.96 -8.75 -2.63
C TYR A 13 -31.43 -8.99 -2.25
N TYR A 14 -31.98 -8.20 -1.30
CA TYR A 14 -33.34 -8.37 -0.81
C TYR A 14 -34.33 -7.34 -1.36
N GLY A 15 -33.86 -6.28 -2.03
CA GLY A 15 -34.72 -5.17 -2.47
C GLY A 15 -35.32 -4.39 -1.29
N LEU A 16 -34.73 -4.50 -0.10
CA LEU A 16 -35.20 -3.87 1.13
C LEU A 16 -34.33 -2.67 1.49
N LYS A 17 -34.89 -1.72 2.23
CA LYS A 17 -34.14 -0.55 2.72
C LYS A 17 -34.31 -0.43 4.23
N PHE A 18 -33.23 -0.05 4.89
CA PHE A 18 -33.26 0.32 6.29
C PHE A 18 -34.03 1.63 6.45
N VAL A 19 -35.05 1.62 7.31
CA VAL A 19 -35.86 2.79 7.67
C VAL A 19 -35.64 3.16 9.13
N LEU A 20 -35.87 4.42 9.50
CA LEU A 20 -35.77 4.86 10.89
C LEU A 20 -36.87 4.20 11.74
N ALA A 21 -36.51 3.73 12.93
CA ALA A 21 -37.50 3.27 13.89
C ALA A 21 -38.24 4.49 14.47
N ALA A 22 -39.59 4.47 14.45
CA ALA A 22 -40.42 5.65 14.71
C ALA A 22 -40.31 6.25 16.12
N GLU A 23 -39.54 5.67 17.05
CA GLU A 23 -39.46 6.11 18.46
C GLU A 23 -38.06 5.97 19.12
N SER A 24 -36.95 5.97 18.38
CA SER A 24 -35.61 5.98 19.02
C SER A 24 -34.52 6.56 18.13
N THR A 25 -33.50 7.11 18.80
CA THR A 25 -32.22 7.69 18.34
C THR A 25 -31.87 7.55 16.85
N PRO A 26 -31.35 8.59 16.18
CA PRO A 26 -31.09 8.64 14.73
C PRO A 26 -30.15 7.55 14.19
N HIS A 27 -29.46 6.84 15.07
CA HIS A 27 -28.51 5.77 14.75
C HIS A 27 -29.14 4.37 14.69
N ILE A 28 -30.41 4.18 15.08
CA ILE A 28 -31.10 2.88 15.01
C ILE A 28 -32.00 2.82 13.78
N LYS A 29 -31.82 1.77 12.96
CA LYS A 29 -32.62 1.51 11.77
C LYS A 29 -33.15 0.10 11.75
N VAL A 30 -34.26 -0.10 11.05
CA VAL A 30 -34.96 -1.38 10.96
C VAL A 30 -35.20 -1.80 9.52
N LEU A 31 -35.27 -3.11 9.29
CA LEU A 31 -35.84 -3.66 8.06
C LEU A 31 -37.26 -4.11 8.31
N ILE A 32 -38.17 -3.65 7.47
CA ILE A 32 -39.58 -4.02 7.51
C ILE A 32 -39.81 -5.23 6.61
N HIS A 33 -40.46 -6.24 7.15
CA HIS A 33 -40.80 -7.45 6.43
C HIS A 33 -41.85 -7.14 5.34
N PRO A 34 -41.66 -7.57 4.07
CA PRO A 34 -42.52 -7.20 2.95
C PRO A 34 -44.02 -7.46 3.18
N THR A 35 -44.33 -8.63 3.75
CA THR A 35 -45.71 -9.13 3.88
C THR A 35 -46.36 -8.76 5.21
N SER A 36 -45.59 -8.81 6.31
CA SER A 36 -46.14 -8.61 7.65
C SER A 36 -46.10 -7.14 8.08
N LYS A 37 -45.38 -6.29 7.33
CA LYS A 37 -45.19 -4.86 7.61
C LYS A 37 -44.65 -4.55 9.01
N ARG A 38 -43.93 -5.49 9.62
CA ARG A 38 -43.29 -5.34 10.94
C ARG A 38 -41.76 -5.44 10.83
N PRO A 39 -41.01 -4.80 11.76
CA PRO A 39 -39.56 -4.95 11.85
C PRO A 39 -39.16 -6.40 12.09
N PHE A 40 -38.28 -6.94 11.24
CA PHE A 40 -37.67 -8.26 11.42
C PHE A 40 -36.15 -8.23 11.63
N VAL A 41 -35.54 -7.05 11.41
CA VAL A 41 -34.14 -6.74 11.70
C VAL A 41 -34.08 -5.36 12.35
N ILE A 42 -33.24 -5.22 13.38
CA ILE A 42 -32.91 -3.95 14.03
C ILE A 42 -31.39 -3.80 14.00
N ALA A 43 -30.88 -2.67 13.55
CA ALA A 43 -29.44 -2.43 13.42
C ALA A 43 -29.06 -1.04 13.94
N SER A 44 -27.94 -0.94 14.65
CA SER A 44 -27.32 0.34 15.00
C SER A 44 -26.25 0.69 13.97
N GLN A 45 -26.15 1.96 13.60
CA GLN A 45 -25.08 2.51 12.75
C GLN A 45 -23.78 2.80 13.51
N ASP A 46 -23.76 2.61 14.83
CA ASP A 46 -22.60 2.90 15.68
C ASP A 46 -21.49 1.85 15.49
N ASP A 47 -20.26 2.17 15.89
CA ASP A 47 -19.14 1.21 15.89
C ASP A 47 -18.95 0.61 17.30
N PRO A 48 -19.00 -0.73 17.48
CA PRO A 48 -19.21 -1.77 16.48
C PRO A 48 -20.67 -1.89 16.03
N THR A 49 -20.87 -2.02 14.73
CA THR A 49 -22.21 -2.16 14.12
C THR A 49 -22.84 -3.47 14.56
N ASN A 50 -23.88 -3.38 15.39
CA ASN A 50 -24.61 -4.52 15.92
C ASN A 50 -25.99 -4.62 15.27
N ILE A 51 -26.46 -5.85 15.12
CA ILE A 51 -27.74 -6.16 14.48
C ILE A 51 -28.45 -7.23 15.30
N ASP A 52 -29.74 -7.03 15.55
CA ASP A 52 -30.64 -8.08 16.01
C ASP A 52 -31.49 -8.58 14.84
N ILE A 53 -31.53 -9.90 14.66
CA ILE A 53 -32.30 -10.57 13.60
C ILE A 53 -33.27 -11.56 14.23
N TYR A 54 -34.53 -11.53 13.78
CA TYR A 54 -35.52 -12.52 14.19
C TYR A 54 -35.15 -13.92 13.69
N CYS A 55 -34.99 -14.89 14.60
CA CYS A 55 -34.62 -16.26 14.27
C CYS A 55 -35.62 -17.31 14.78
N GLY A 56 -36.73 -16.88 15.40
CA GLY A 56 -37.78 -17.80 15.85
C GLY A 56 -37.23 -18.94 16.73
N ASN A 57 -37.61 -20.17 16.40
CA ASN A 57 -37.20 -21.38 17.11
C ASN A 57 -35.72 -21.74 16.86
N LEU A 58 -35.09 -21.23 15.78
CA LEU A 58 -33.67 -21.47 15.51
C LEU A 58 -32.75 -20.71 16.46
N ARG A 59 -33.25 -19.74 17.24
CA ARG A 59 -32.42 -19.01 18.21
C ARG A 59 -31.65 -19.96 19.12
N VAL A 60 -32.28 -21.03 19.61
CA VAL A 60 -31.67 -21.99 20.54
C VAL A 60 -30.41 -22.61 19.95
N ILE A 61 -30.37 -22.82 18.63
CA ILE A 61 -29.21 -23.38 17.94
C ILE A 61 -28.22 -22.27 17.56
N VAL A 62 -28.73 -21.17 17.01
CA VAL A 62 -27.91 -20.10 16.40
C VAL A 62 -27.17 -19.27 17.46
N GLN A 63 -27.73 -19.08 18.66
CA GLN A 63 -27.10 -18.28 19.71
C GLN A 63 -25.79 -18.89 20.25
N HIS A 64 -25.59 -20.20 20.06
CA HIS A 64 -24.38 -20.91 20.49
C HIS A 64 -23.33 -21.03 19.37
N LEU A 65 -23.64 -20.56 18.16
CA LEU A 65 -22.70 -20.53 17.05
C LEU A 65 -21.72 -19.35 17.20
N PRO A 66 -20.50 -19.48 16.68
CA PRO A 66 -19.55 -18.36 16.64
C PRO A 66 -20.19 -17.13 15.97
N HIS A 67 -19.90 -15.94 16.48
CA HIS A 67 -20.35 -14.62 15.98
C HIS A 67 -21.80 -14.21 16.34
N PHE A 68 -22.55 -15.06 17.04
CA PHE A 68 -23.89 -14.77 17.53
C PHE A 68 -23.91 -14.54 19.04
N SER A 69 -24.83 -13.70 19.50
CA SER A 69 -25.00 -13.33 20.91
C SER A 69 -26.47 -13.17 21.27
N ALA A 70 -26.75 -12.86 22.54
CA ALA A 70 -28.05 -12.34 22.94
C ALA A 70 -28.37 -11.03 22.17
N PRO A 71 -29.66 -10.79 21.86
CA PRO A 71 -30.09 -9.55 21.19
C PRO A 71 -29.78 -8.32 22.07
N LYS A 72 -29.41 -7.21 21.43
CA LYS A 72 -29.02 -5.95 22.10
C LYS A 72 -30.11 -4.90 22.12
N PHE A 73 -31.00 -4.90 21.13
CA PHE A 73 -32.04 -3.89 20.89
C PHE A 73 -33.44 -4.39 21.25
N THR A 74 -33.62 -5.69 21.50
CA THR A 74 -34.90 -6.26 21.91
C THR A 74 -34.76 -7.27 23.05
N LYS A 75 -35.76 -7.30 23.93
CA LYS A 75 -35.88 -8.32 24.99
C LYS A 75 -36.56 -9.61 24.49
N ASN A 76 -36.94 -9.66 23.21
CA ASN A 76 -37.68 -10.78 22.66
C ASN A 76 -36.78 -12.01 22.49
N GLN A 77 -37.17 -13.10 23.15
CA GLN A 77 -36.46 -14.36 23.17
C GLN A 77 -36.48 -15.16 21.85
N ARG A 78 -36.95 -14.59 20.74
CA ARG A 78 -36.88 -15.18 19.39
C ARG A 78 -35.86 -14.46 18.49
N TRP A 79 -35.11 -13.51 19.03
CA TRP A 79 -34.13 -12.73 18.30
C TRP A 79 -32.71 -13.11 18.71
N VAL A 80 -31.77 -12.93 17.78
CA VAL A 80 -30.34 -13.17 18.00
C VAL A 80 -29.59 -11.90 17.64
N GLY A 81 -28.62 -11.53 18.47
CA GLY A 81 -27.70 -10.43 18.22
C GLY A 81 -26.46 -10.89 17.44
N VAL A 82 -25.95 -10.02 16.57
CA VAL A 82 -24.76 -10.25 15.74
C VAL A 82 -23.95 -8.98 15.63
N SER A 83 -22.62 -9.10 15.73
CA SER A 83 -21.71 -8.00 15.38
C SER A 83 -21.21 -8.15 13.94
N LEU A 84 -21.38 -7.10 13.12
CA LEU A 84 -20.93 -7.09 11.72
C LEU A 84 -19.42 -7.25 11.54
N LYS A 85 -18.63 -6.86 12.54
CA LYS A 85 -17.18 -7.08 12.53
C LYS A 85 -16.84 -8.57 12.57
N SER A 86 -17.68 -9.37 13.21
CA SER A 86 -17.42 -10.79 13.47
C SER A 86 -18.02 -11.74 12.44
N ILE A 87 -19.13 -11.38 11.79
CA ILE A 87 -19.83 -12.28 10.86
C ILE A 87 -19.38 -12.08 9.40
N ASN A 88 -19.32 -13.16 8.63
CA ASN A 88 -19.10 -13.11 7.19
C ASN A 88 -20.43 -12.97 6.41
N GLU A 89 -20.34 -12.52 5.16
CA GLU A 89 -21.50 -12.24 4.30
C GLU A 89 -22.41 -13.46 4.09
N MET A 90 -21.82 -14.63 3.86
CA MET A 90 -22.58 -15.86 3.60
C MET A 90 -23.45 -16.26 4.80
N MET A 91 -22.89 -16.20 6.00
CA MET A 91 -23.60 -16.56 7.23
C MET A 91 -24.71 -15.56 7.54
N LEU A 92 -24.45 -14.26 7.33
CA LEU A 92 -25.48 -13.23 7.46
C LEU A 92 -26.63 -13.47 6.49
N LYS A 93 -26.35 -13.77 5.21
CA LYS A 93 -27.40 -14.10 4.22
C LYS A 93 -28.25 -15.29 4.63
N LYS A 94 -27.63 -16.36 5.16
CA LYS A 94 -28.38 -17.54 5.63
C LYS A 94 -29.39 -17.17 6.73
N VAL A 95 -28.95 -16.38 7.71
CA VAL A 95 -29.81 -15.97 8.82
C VAL A 95 -30.90 -14.99 8.37
N LEU A 96 -30.58 -14.04 7.49
CA LEU A 96 -31.57 -13.12 6.91
C LEU A 96 -32.60 -13.86 6.04
N ASN A 97 -32.17 -14.83 5.21
CA ASN A 97 -33.07 -15.66 4.41
C ASN A 97 -34.03 -16.45 5.30
N TYR A 98 -33.50 -17.07 6.37
CA TYR A 98 -34.32 -17.77 7.34
C TYR A 98 -35.32 -16.83 8.01
N SER A 99 -34.85 -15.67 8.45
CA SER A 99 -35.68 -14.65 9.09
C SER A 99 -36.83 -14.23 8.18
N LEU A 100 -36.55 -13.90 6.92
CA LEU A 100 -37.57 -13.54 5.92
C LEU A 100 -38.59 -14.67 5.68
N LYS A 101 -38.14 -15.92 5.62
CA LYS A 101 -39.05 -17.04 5.35
C LYS A 101 -39.94 -17.39 6.53
N HIS A 102 -39.45 -17.21 7.76
CA HIS A 102 -40.10 -17.69 8.98
C HIS A 102 -40.59 -16.56 9.89
N PHE A 103 -40.57 -15.31 9.43
CA PHE A 103 -41.11 -14.20 10.20
C PHE A 103 -42.64 -14.34 10.29
N PRO A 104 -43.23 -14.22 11.50
CA PRO A 104 -44.65 -14.48 11.67
C PRO A 104 -45.49 -13.48 10.86
N PRO A 105 -46.59 -13.93 10.24
CA PRO A 105 -47.56 -13.05 9.61
C PRO A 105 -48.15 -12.08 10.64
N ASN A 106 -48.60 -10.92 10.17
CA ASN A 106 -49.22 -9.94 11.04
C ASN A 106 -50.71 -10.30 11.18
N PRO A 107 -51.20 -10.60 12.40
CA PRO A 107 -52.59 -11.02 12.61
C PRO A 107 -53.61 -9.95 12.19
N ASN A 108 -53.20 -8.68 12.09
CA ASN A 108 -54.07 -7.57 11.67
C ASN A 108 -54.11 -7.39 10.13
N LEU A 109 -53.31 -8.15 9.37
CA LEU A 109 -53.32 -8.18 7.91
C LEU A 109 -53.91 -9.53 7.47
N SER A 110 -55.24 -9.54 7.24
CA SER A 110 -55.93 -10.67 6.60
C SER A 110 -55.29 -10.97 5.25
N SER A 111 -54.54 -12.07 5.18
CA SER A 111 -54.06 -12.64 3.93
C SER A 111 -55.08 -13.69 3.52
N GLN A 112 -55.67 -13.55 2.32
CA GLN A 112 -56.39 -14.64 1.66
C GLN A 112 -55.38 -15.74 1.30
N GLU A 113 -54.96 -16.53 2.29
CA GLU A 113 -54.32 -17.81 2.05
C GLU A 113 -55.40 -18.88 2.16
N GLN A 114 -55.62 -19.64 1.08
CA GLN A 114 -56.40 -20.88 1.12
C GLN A 114 -55.66 -21.88 2.01
N SER A 115 -55.99 -21.89 3.30
CA SER A 115 -55.55 -22.94 4.22
C SER A 115 -56.37 -24.21 3.97
N ILE A 116 -55.71 -25.29 3.58
CA ILE A 116 -56.27 -26.64 3.65
C ILE A 116 -56.25 -27.06 5.12
N TYR A 117 -57.42 -27.35 5.67
CA TYR A 117 -57.59 -27.91 7.00
C TYR A 117 -57.10 -29.37 7.01
N LEU A 118 -56.04 -29.65 7.77
CA LEU A 118 -55.67 -31.02 8.14
C LEU A 118 -56.26 -31.28 9.54
N PRO A 119 -57.16 -32.27 9.71
CA PRO A 119 -57.68 -32.62 11.02
C PRO A 119 -56.55 -33.18 11.90
N PRO A 120 -56.61 -32.96 13.23
CA PRO A 120 -55.67 -33.56 14.16
C PRO A 120 -55.82 -35.09 14.19
N ASP A 121 -54.69 -35.78 14.35
CA ASP A 121 -54.57 -37.23 14.42
C ASP A 121 -55.35 -37.82 15.60
N ASP A 122 -56.61 -38.18 15.37
CA ASP A 122 -57.29 -39.17 16.19
C ASP A 122 -57.22 -40.54 15.51
N LYS A 123 -56.30 -41.35 16.05
CA LYS A 123 -56.32 -42.81 16.18
C LYS A 123 -56.77 -43.66 14.97
N VAL A 124 -55.78 -44.42 14.49
CA VAL A 124 -55.89 -45.69 13.73
C VAL A 124 -56.31 -45.54 12.27
N ASN A 125 -55.32 -45.26 11.40
CA ASN A 125 -55.42 -45.64 10.00
C ASN A 125 -54.43 -46.79 9.71
N THR A 126 -54.91 -48.02 9.86
CA THR A 126 -54.18 -49.30 9.66
C THR A 126 -53.80 -49.59 8.20
N ARG A 127 -53.80 -48.58 7.31
CA ARG A 127 -53.40 -48.71 5.90
C ARG A 127 -52.05 -48.06 5.56
N TYR A 128 -51.34 -47.51 6.54
CA TYR A 128 -50.00 -46.98 6.27
C TYR A 128 -49.01 -48.13 6.04
N ARG A 129 -48.52 -48.26 4.80
CA ARG A 129 -47.32 -49.03 4.48
C ARG A 129 -46.21 -48.05 4.12
N ALA A 130 -45.06 -48.17 4.78
CA ALA A 130 -43.87 -47.43 4.43
C ALA A 130 -43.50 -47.71 2.97
N GLN A 131 -43.49 -46.65 2.16
CA GLN A 131 -42.99 -46.70 0.79
C GLN A 131 -41.66 -45.94 0.76
N GLN A 132 -40.63 -46.54 0.17
CA GLN A 132 -39.34 -45.90 0.01
C GLN A 132 -39.52 -44.60 -0.78
N ILE A 133 -39.05 -43.48 -0.23
CA ILE A 133 -39.07 -42.19 -0.92
C ILE A 133 -38.11 -42.33 -2.12
N GLN A 134 -38.67 -42.44 -3.31
CA GLN A 134 -37.88 -42.25 -4.52
C GLN A 134 -37.50 -40.78 -4.59
N LEU A 135 -36.21 -40.49 -4.42
CA LEU A 135 -35.62 -39.21 -4.83
C LEU A 135 -36.05 -38.97 -6.28
N PRO A 136 -36.47 -37.76 -6.67
CA PRO A 136 -37.02 -37.50 -7.99
C PRO A 136 -35.92 -37.68 -9.05
N VAL A 137 -35.78 -38.90 -9.53
CA VAL A 137 -35.25 -39.22 -10.85
C VAL A 137 -36.36 -38.82 -11.81
N GLY A 138 -36.02 -37.95 -12.77
CA GLY A 138 -36.98 -37.20 -13.57
C GLY A 138 -38.15 -38.03 -14.08
N SER A 139 -39.36 -37.51 -13.88
CA SER A 139 -40.49 -37.90 -14.72
C SER A 139 -41.45 -36.72 -14.85
N ALA A 140 -41.64 -36.35 -16.11
CA ALA A 140 -42.79 -35.62 -16.60
C ALA A 140 -44.09 -36.12 -15.95
N LYS A 141 -44.77 -35.24 -15.22
CA LYS A 141 -46.24 -34.98 -15.28
C LYS A 141 -46.67 -34.18 -14.06
N GLN A 142 -47.03 -32.93 -14.32
CA GLN A 142 -48.17 -32.15 -13.81
C GLN A 142 -47.82 -30.68 -14.09
N THR A 143 -48.60 -29.90 -14.83
CA THR A 143 -50.05 -29.71 -14.68
C THR A 143 -50.70 -29.28 -16.01
N LYS A 144 -51.71 -30.03 -16.44
CA LYS A 144 -52.81 -29.52 -17.27
C LYS A 144 -53.67 -28.61 -16.39
N ALA A 145 -53.28 -27.36 -16.22
CA ALA A 145 -54.11 -26.31 -15.64
C ALA A 145 -53.56 -24.93 -16.00
N GLN A 146 -53.55 -24.61 -17.31
CA GLN A 146 -53.61 -23.26 -17.88
C GLN A 146 -53.61 -23.41 -19.41
N LYS A 147 -54.76 -23.81 -19.97
CA LYS A 147 -55.09 -23.43 -21.35
C LYS A 147 -55.53 -21.96 -21.28
N ASN A 148 -54.89 -21.13 -22.10
CA ASN A 148 -55.05 -19.68 -22.25
C ASN A 148 -54.09 -18.80 -21.43
N SER A 149 -52.80 -18.96 -21.68
CA SER A 149 -51.99 -17.86 -22.20
C SER A 149 -50.91 -18.45 -23.10
N HIS A 150 -50.61 -17.77 -24.20
CA HIS A 150 -49.71 -18.23 -25.26
C HIS A 150 -48.26 -18.24 -24.74
N VAL A 151 -47.87 -19.28 -24.00
CA VAL A 151 -46.45 -19.54 -23.68
C VAL A 151 -45.86 -20.15 -24.95
N PRO A 152 -45.00 -19.44 -25.70
CA PRO A 152 -44.33 -20.04 -26.85
C PRO A 152 -43.51 -21.22 -26.34
N GLU A 153 -43.71 -22.37 -26.96
CA GLU A 153 -42.93 -23.56 -26.70
C GLU A 153 -41.44 -23.19 -26.75
N ALA A 154 -40.71 -23.44 -25.67
CA ALA A 154 -39.30 -23.05 -25.59
C ALA A 154 -38.53 -23.68 -26.75
N PRO A 155 -37.67 -22.95 -27.47
CA PRO A 155 -36.82 -23.53 -28.50
C PRO A 155 -36.10 -24.79 -27.98
N ALA A 156 -35.99 -25.82 -28.83
CA ALA A 156 -35.42 -27.11 -28.44
C ALA A 156 -34.03 -27.00 -27.76
N PRO A 157 -33.11 -26.10 -28.19
CA PRO A 157 -31.84 -25.88 -27.49
C PRO A 157 -32.02 -25.37 -26.06
N ILE A 158 -32.95 -24.44 -25.84
CA ILE A 158 -33.26 -23.90 -24.50
C ILE A 158 -33.87 -24.98 -23.61
N GLN A 159 -34.77 -25.82 -24.14
CA GLN A 159 -35.32 -26.95 -23.39
C GLN A 159 -34.23 -27.92 -22.94
N LYS A 160 -33.34 -28.32 -23.86
CA LYS A 160 -32.21 -29.21 -23.55
C LYS A 160 -31.28 -28.61 -22.51
N MET A 161 -30.97 -27.32 -22.62
CA MET A 161 -30.14 -26.60 -21.63
C MET A 161 -30.79 -26.61 -20.24
N ILE A 162 -32.10 -26.33 -20.13
CA ILE A 162 -32.81 -26.34 -18.84
C ILE A 162 -32.77 -27.75 -18.22
N GLN A 163 -33.02 -28.78 -19.03
CA GLN A 163 -33.03 -30.19 -18.58
C GLN A 163 -31.64 -30.71 -18.18
N SER A 164 -30.56 -30.09 -18.67
CA SER A 164 -29.17 -30.50 -18.37
C SER A 164 -28.69 -30.18 -16.96
N TYR A 165 -29.50 -29.51 -16.13
CA TYR A 165 -29.09 -29.10 -14.79
C TYR A 165 -28.81 -30.31 -13.91
N ASP A 166 -27.57 -30.41 -13.44
CA ASP A 166 -27.09 -31.52 -12.63
C ASP A 166 -27.22 -31.20 -11.13
N TYR A 167 -28.18 -31.87 -10.49
CA TYR A 167 -28.47 -31.76 -9.05
C TYR A 167 -27.56 -32.63 -8.18
N THR A 168 -26.71 -33.47 -8.77
CA THR A 168 -25.80 -34.37 -8.03
C THR A 168 -24.50 -33.68 -7.60
N VAL A 169 -24.20 -32.53 -8.21
CA VAL A 169 -23.01 -31.73 -7.91
C VAL A 169 -23.09 -31.16 -6.49
N PRO A 170 -21.99 -31.17 -5.72
CA PRO A 170 -21.96 -30.57 -4.40
C PRO A 170 -22.46 -29.13 -4.38
N SER A 171 -23.26 -28.80 -3.36
CA SER A 171 -23.98 -27.52 -3.24
C SER A 171 -23.09 -26.27 -3.32
N PHE A 172 -21.80 -26.37 -2.95
CA PHE A 172 -20.86 -25.25 -3.03
C PHE A 172 -20.33 -24.99 -4.46
N GLN A 173 -20.46 -25.93 -5.40
CA GLN A 173 -20.04 -25.78 -6.80
C GLN A 173 -21.21 -25.77 -7.78
N ILE A 174 -22.39 -26.25 -7.37
CA ILE A 174 -23.54 -26.53 -8.24
C ILE A 174 -23.91 -25.36 -9.16
N VAL A 175 -23.88 -24.12 -8.66
CA VAL A 175 -24.24 -22.92 -9.42
C VAL A 175 -23.23 -22.67 -10.55
N ALA A 176 -21.94 -22.58 -10.21
CA ALA A 176 -20.89 -22.30 -11.19
C ALA A 176 -20.72 -23.44 -12.20
N TYR A 177 -20.76 -24.69 -11.73
CA TYR A 177 -20.69 -25.87 -12.58
C TYR A 177 -21.80 -25.89 -13.63
N ASN A 178 -23.06 -25.75 -13.18
CA ASN A 178 -24.20 -25.80 -14.09
C ASN A 178 -24.23 -24.59 -15.02
N PHE A 179 -23.92 -23.39 -14.51
CA PHE A 179 -23.76 -22.21 -15.36
C PHE A 179 -22.76 -22.46 -16.48
N TYR A 180 -21.59 -23.01 -16.16
CA TYR A 180 -20.57 -23.33 -17.17
C TYR A 180 -21.07 -24.38 -18.18
N LYS A 181 -21.66 -25.48 -17.73
CA LYS A 181 -22.15 -26.56 -18.61
C LYS A 181 -23.26 -26.09 -19.53
N GLN A 182 -24.25 -25.39 -18.99
CA GLN A 182 -25.35 -24.80 -19.75
C GLN A 182 -24.83 -23.75 -20.75
N GLY A 183 -23.90 -22.91 -20.32
CA GLY A 183 -23.28 -21.91 -21.18
C GLY A 183 -22.53 -22.53 -22.35
N GLN A 184 -21.79 -23.63 -22.13
CA GLN A 184 -21.12 -24.36 -23.22
C GLN A 184 -22.11 -24.97 -24.23
N MET A 185 -23.23 -25.52 -23.77
CA MET A 185 -24.28 -26.02 -24.68
C MET A 185 -24.85 -24.90 -25.56
N MET A 186 -24.86 -23.68 -25.04
CA MET A 186 -25.41 -22.51 -25.69
C MET A 186 -24.32 -21.58 -26.23
N ALA A 187 -23.08 -22.04 -26.38
CA ALA A 187 -21.95 -21.17 -26.74
C ALA A 187 -22.20 -20.46 -28.07
N ASP A 188 -22.71 -21.19 -29.06
CA ASP A 188 -22.96 -20.73 -30.44
C ASP A 188 -24.45 -20.53 -30.74
N TYR A 189 -25.32 -20.70 -29.75
CA TYR A 189 -26.76 -20.52 -29.94
C TYR A 189 -27.11 -19.06 -30.20
N GLU A 190 -27.86 -18.82 -31.27
CA GLU A 190 -28.46 -17.53 -31.58
C GLU A 190 -29.99 -17.62 -31.45
N ASP A 191 -30.62 -16.50 -31.09
CA ASP A 191 -32.08 -16.43 -30.98
C ASP A 191 -32.59 -15.13 -31.61
N GLN A 192 -33.85 -15.16 -32.02
CA GLN A 192 -34.60 -14.00 -32.47
C GLN A 192 -35.95 -14.01 -31.78
N TYR A 193 -36.09 -13.14 -30.78
CA TYR A 193 -37.29 -13.04 -29.97
C TYR A 193 -37.80 -11.60 -29.91
N ASN A 194 -39.07 -11.42 -30.28
CA ASN A 194 -39.67 -10.09 -30.47
C ASN A 194 -40.06 -9.39 -29.15
N ALA A 195 -39.98 -10.07 -28.01
CA ALA A 195 -40.38 -9.54 -26.72
C ALA A 195 -39.18 -9.41 -25.76
N THR A 196 -39.21 -8.36 -24.96
CA THR A 196 -38.18 -8.07 -23.95
C THR A 196 -38.76 -8.25 -22.56
N TYR A 197 -38.12 -9.08 -21.74
CA TYR A 197 -38.51 -9.30 -20.35
C TYR A 197 -37.42 -8.80 -19.41
N GLU A 198 -37.82 -7.99 -18.43
CA GLU A 198 -36.89 -7.44 -17.44
C GLU A 198 -36.34 -8.55 -16.52
N LEU A 199 -35.07 -8.41 -16.16
CA LEU A 199 -34.40 -9.28 -15.19
C LEU A 199 -33.71 -8.43 -14.13
N LYS A 200 -34.14 -8.53 -12.87
CA LYS A 200 -33.48 -7.88 -11.73
C LYS A 200 -32.96 -8.95 -10.78
N ARG A 201 -31.69 -9.36 -10.95
CA ARG A 201 -31.08 -10.40 -10.13
C ARG A 201 -29.59 -10.13 -9.95
N TYR A 202 -29.11 -10.33 -8.73
CA TYR A 202 -27.68 -10.35 -8.42
C TYR A 202 -27.12 -11.75 -8.68
N PHE A 203 -25.95 -11.84 -9.34
CA PHE A 203 -25.37 -13.11 -9.83
C PHE A 203 -26.34 -13.95 -10.69
N PRO A 204 -26.84 -13.40 -11.81
CA PRO A 204 -27.75 -14.15 -12.68
C PRO A 204 -27.06 -15.38 -13.27
N VAL A 205 -27.82 -16.48 -13.35
CA VAL A 205 -27.44 -17.75 -14.01
C VAL A 205 -28.62 -18.29 -14.79
N TYR A 206 -28.38 -19.04 -15.88
CA TYR A 206 -29.45 -19.48 -16.78
C TYR A 206 -30.60 -20.21 -16.09
N HIS A 207 -30.29 -21.06 -15.10
CA HIS A 207 -31.28 -21.86 -14.38
C HIS A 207 -32.35 -21.03 -13.66
N ASP A 208 -32.04 -19.79 -13.30
CA ASP A 208 -32.96 -18.90 -12.58
C ASP A 208 -33.87 -18.09 -13.51
N LEU A 209 -33.65 -18.13 -14.83
CA LEU A 209 -34.38 -17.32 -15.81
C LEU A 209 -35.61 -18.08 -16.34
N THR A 210 -36.70 -17.37 -16.55
CA THR A 210 -37.85 -17.90 -17.30
C THR A 210 -37.48 -18.12 -18.77
N ILE A 211 -38.27 -18.93 -19.48
CA ILE A 211 -38.09 -19.15 -20.93
C ILE A 211 -38.04 -17.81 -21.68
N HIS A 212 -38.95 -16.90 -21.36
CA HIS A 212 -39.00 -15.57 -21.95
C HIS A 212 -37.73 -14.75 -21.68
N GLN A 213 -37.22 -14.78 -20.45
CA GLN A 213 -35.96 -14.09 -20.08
C GLN A 213 -34.75 -14.72 -20.78
N LEU A 214 -34.70 -16.04 -20.92
CA LEU A 214 -33.65 -16.73 -21.68
C LEU A 214 -33.66 -16.32 -23.14
N ARG A 215 -34.83 -16.31 -23.78
CA ARG A 215 -34.98 -15.87 -25.18
C ARG A 215 -34.62 -14.40 -25.36
N THR A 216 -35.03 -13.53 -24.43
CA THR A 216 -34.60 -12.12 -24.40
C THR A 216 -33.07 -12.02 -24.30
N TYR A 217 -32.45 -12.76 -23.39
CA TYR A 217 -30.99 -12.76 -23.22
C TYR A 217 -30.26 -13.23 -24.48
N PHE A 218 -30.64 -14.37 -25.05
CA PHE A 218 -29.96 -14.93 -26.21
C PHE A 218 -30.16 -14.05 -27.47
N THR A 219 -31.33 -13.42 -27.61
CA THR A 219 -31.55 -12.42 -28.68
C THR A 219 -30.64 -11.21 -28.51
N TRP A 220 -30.57 -10.65 -27.29
CA TRP A 220 -29.69 -9.53 -26.99
C TRP A 220 -28.21 -9.89 -27.18
N ARG A 221 -27.78 -11.07 -26.72
CA ARG A 221 -26.41 -11.57 -26.88
C ARG A 221 -26.05 -11.74 -28.37
N THR A 222 -26.99 -12.21 -29.19
CA THR A 222 -26.82 -12.35 -30.64
C THR A 222 -26.55 -10.97 -31.27
N GLN A 223 -27.40 -9.98 -30.97
CA GLN A 223 -27.23 -8.61 -31.45
C GLN A 223 -25.90 -8.00 -30.98
N LEU A 224 -25.55 -8.18 -29.70
CA LEU A 224 -24.29 -7.73 -29.15
C LEU A 224 -23.08 -8.31 -29.90
N ARG A 225 -23.08 -9.61 -30.19
CA ARG A 225 -21.99 -10.29 -30.93
C ARG A 225 -21.90 -9.84 -32.39
N GLN A 226 -23.01 -9.39 -32.98
CA GLN A 226 -23.06 -8.81 -34.33
C GLN A 226 -22.68 -7.32 -34.35
N GLY A 227 -22.36 -6.72 -33.19
CA GLY A 227 -22.00 -5.30 -33.07
C GLY A 227 -23.19 -4.36 -32.86
N ASN A 228 -24.41 -4.88 -32.81
CA ASN A 228 -25.65 -4.12 -32.60
C ASN A 228 -25.95 -4.00 -31.10
N PHE A 229 -25.22 -3.14 -30.41
CA PHE A 229 -25.41 -2.93 -28.98
C PHE A 229 -26.68 -2.12 -28.67
N THR A 230 -27.54 -2.69 -27.82
CA THR A 230 -28.63 -1.96 -27.15
C THR A 230 -28.51 -2.15 -25.65
N VAL A 231 -28.81 -1.10 -24.88
CA VAL A 231 -28.78 -1.18 -23.42
C VAL A 231 -29.92 -2.08 -22.96
N SER A 232 -29.57 -3.21 -22.36
CA SER A 232 -30.50 -4.16 -21.74
C SER A 232 -30.38 -4.13 -20.21
N SER A 233 -31.05 -5.04 -19.50
CA SER A 233 -30.90 -5.12 -18.05
C SER A 233 -29.44 -5.36 -17.64
N THR A 234 -29.01 -4.68 -16.57
CA THR A 234 -27.72 -4.91 -15.89
C THR A 234 -27.46 -6.39 -15.59
N SER A 235 -28.50 -7.16 -15.28
CA SER A 235 -28.38 -8.60 -15.01
C SER A 235 -27.94 -9.37 -16.27
N TYR A 236 -28.50 -9.05 -17.44
CA TYR A 236 -28.10 -9.70 -18.70
C TYR A 236 -26.65 -9.37 -19.09
N ALA A 237 -26.22 -8.12 -18.83
CA ALA A 237 -24.82 -7.73 -19.01
C ALA A 237 -23.87 -8.56 -18.13
N TYR A 238 -24.18 -8.76 -16.84
CA TYR A 238 -23.37 -9.62 -15.98
C TYR A 238 -23.38 -11.08 -16.44
N LEU A 239 -24.51 -11.61 -16.91
CA LEU A 239 -24.59 -12.96 -17.45
C LEU A 239 -23.61 -13.16 -18.62
N TYR A 240 -23.55 -12.20 -19.54
CA TYR A 240 -22.59 -12.21 -20.65
C TYR A 240 -21.14 -12.05 -20.20
N ILE A 241 -20.87 -11.17 -19.23
CA ILE A 241 -19.51 -11.05 -18.66
C ILE A 241 -19.08 -12.39 -18.05
N TYR A 242 -19.97 -13.07 -17.31
CA TYR A 242 -19.66 -14.39 -16.75
C TYR A 242 -19.41 -15.44 -17.82
N GLU A 243 -20.14 -15.42 -18.95
CA GLU A 243 -19.80 -16.27 -20.10
C GLU A 243 -18.35 -16.05 -20.54
N LEU A 244 -17.96 -14.80 -20.76
CA LEU A 244 -16.61 -14.46 -21.23
C LEU A 244 -15.53 -14.82 -20.20
N LEU A 245 -15.75 -14.57 -18.91
CA LEU A 245 -14.80 -14.97 -17.85
C LEU A 245 -14.56 -16.47 -17.87
N ASN A 246 -15.60 -17.27 -18.12
CA ASN A 246 -15.54 -18.73 -18.23
C ASN A 246 -15.04 -19.25 -19.60
N ASN A 247 -14.69 -18.36 -20.53
CA ASN A 247 -14.35 -18.68 -21.93
C ASN A 247 -15.46 -19.41 -22.69
N ILE A 248 -16.71 -19.02 -22.48
CA ILE A 248 -17.86 -19.50 -23.24
C ILE A 248 -18.03 -18.64 -24.50
N GLY A 249 -18.18 -19.27 -25.67
CA GLY A 249 -18.37 -18.57 -26.95
C GLY A 249 -17.12 -17.83 -27.46
N VAL A 250 -15.93 -18.29 -27.04
CA VAL A 250 -14.62 -17.80 -27.50
C VAL A 250 -13.68 -18.97 -27.72
N ASN A 251 -12.78 -18.86 -28.71
CA ASN A 251 -11.85 -19.92 -29.08
C ASN A 251 -10.60 -19.96 -28.22
N SER A 252 -10.25 -18.83 -27.60
CA SER A 252 -9.06 -18.71 -26.75
C SER A 252 -9.25 -17.69 -25.63
N PRO A 253 -8.47 -17.80 -24.53
CA PRO A 253 -8.42 -16.75 -23.52
C PRO A 253 -8.04 -15.37 -24.09
N THR A 254 -7.21 -15.31 -25.12
CA THR A 254 -6.86 -14.03 -25.77
C THR A 254 -8.05 -13.37 -26.44
N GLU A 255 -8.92 -14.15 -27.08
CA GLU A 255 -10.18 -13.66 -27.65
C GLU A 255 -11.14 -13.21 -26.55
N GLY A 256 -11.27 -13.98 -25.47
CA GLY A 256 -12.10 -13.61 -24.31
C GLY A 256 -11.64 -12.32 -23.64
N TYR A 257 -10.33 -12.15 -23.44
CA TYR A 257 -9.74 -10.88 -22.96
C TYR A 257 -10.12 -9.70 -23.87
N THR A 258 -10.00 -9.87 -25.18
CA THR A 258 -10.30 -8.82 -26.16
C THR A 258 -11.77 -8.41 -26.10
N LYS A 259 -12.69 -9.38 -26.02
CA LYS A 259 -14.13 -9.13 -25.88
C LYS A 259 -14.46 -8.49 -24.53
N LEU A 260 -13.81 -8.88 -23.44
CA LEU A 260 -13.99 -8.25 -22.11
C LEU A 260 -13.52 -6.80 -22.09
N MET A 261 -12.35 -6.52 -22.69
CA MET A 261 -11.83 -5.16 -22.85
C MET A 261 -12.79 -4.30 -23.69
N ALA A 262 -13.24 -4.81 -24.85
CA ALA A 262 -14.21 -4.11 -25.69
C ALA A 262 -15.52 -3.81 -24.93
N PHE A 263 -16.03 -4.80 -24.18
CA PHE A 263 -17.23 -4.61 -23.37
C PHE A 263 -17.04 -3.54 -22.29
N ARG A 264 -15.91 -3.59 -21.58
CA ARG A 264 -15.53 -2.63 -20.54
C ARG A 264 -15.40 -1.20 -21.07
N ASP A 265 -14.86 -1.04 -22.26
CA ASP A 265 -14.58 0.28 -22.83
C ASP A 265 -15.80 0.88 -23.54
N GLN A 266 -16.54 0.07 -24.30
CA GLN A 266 -17.63 0.54 -25.16
C GLN A 266 -19.01 0.48 -24.48
N TYR A 267 -19.29 -0.59 -23.73
CA TYR A 267 -20.66 -0.89 -23.27
C TYR A 267 -20.86 -0.67 -21.77
N ALA A 268 -19.87 -1.00 -20.93
CA ALA A 268 -19.95 -0.80 -19.49
C ALA A 268 -20.25 0.66 -19.05
N PRO A 269 -19.83 1.73 -19.79
CA PRO A 269 -20.23 3.10 -19.47
C PRO A 269 -21.74 3.37 -19.54
N SER A 270 -22.51 2.55 -20.27
CA SER A 270 -23.98 2.65 -20.31
C SER A 270 -24.66 2.05 -19.08
N TYR A 271 -23.89 1.47 -18.15
CA TYR A 271 -24.36 0.87 -16.91
C TYR A 271 -23.80 1.61 -15.68
N HIS A 272 -24.18 1.16 -14.50
CA HIS A 272 -23.65 1.71 -13.25
C HIS A 272 -22.12 1.51 -13.15
N SER A 273 -21.40 2.52 -12.63
CA SER A 273 -19.92 2.56 -12.58
C SER A 273 -19.28 1.32 -11.96
N ARG A 274 -19.96 0.71 -10.97
CA ARG A 274 -19.54 -0.54 -10.31
C ARG A 274 -19.23 -1.68 -11.29
N MET A 275 -19.90 -1.73 -12.45
CA MET A 275 -19.61 -2.76 -13.46
C MET A 275 -18.20 -2.61 -14.02
N ARG A 276 -17.78 -1.39 -14.34
CA ARG A 276 -16.41 -1.11 -14.79
C ARG A 276 -15.40 -1.44 -13.69
N ASP A 277 -15.68 -1.07 -12.44
CA ASP A 277 -14.79 -1.37 -11.29
C ASP A 277 -14.62 -2.88 -11.04
N LEU A 278 -15.66 -3.68 -11.33
CA LEU A 278 -15.59 -5.13 -11.26
C LEU A 278 -14.83 -5.71 -12.46
N LEU A 279 -15.09 -5.22 -13.68
CA LEU A 279 -14.37 -5.63 -14.89
C LEU A 279 -12.87 -5.35 -14.78
N ASP A 280 -12.46 -4.19 -14.23
CA ASP A 280 -11.05 -3.86 -14.00
C ASP A 280 -10.34 -4.91 -13.12
N ARG A 281 -11.02 -5.35 -12.05
CA ARG A 281 -10.52 -6.42 -11.17
C ARG A 281 -10.51 -7.78 -11.88
N TRP A 282 -11.60 -8.14 -12.54
CA TRP A 282 -11.69 -9.43 -13.21
C TRP A 282 -10.73 -9.55 -14.38
N LEU A 283 -10.41 -8.47 -15.09
CA LEU A 283 -9.40 -8.45 -16.15
C LEU A 283 -7.99 -8.73 -15.60
N CYS A 284 -7.66 -8.21 -14.42
CA CYS A 284 -6.42 -8.58 -13.72
C CYS A 284 -6.41 -10.08 -13.40
N ASP A 285 -7.49 -10.59 -12.79
CA ASP A 285 -7.62 -12.01 -12.46
C ASP A 285 -7.57 -12.89 -13.72
N TYR A 286 -8.14 -12.42 -14.82
CA TYR A 286 -8.20 -13.13 -16.10
C TYR A 286 -6.80 -13.27 -16.72
N VAL A 287 -6.00 -12.20 -16.71
CA VAL A 287 -4.60 -12.24 -17.14
C VAL A 287 -3.80 -13.24 -16.30
N LEU A 288 -3.95 -13.18 -14.97
CA LEU A 288 -3.21 -14.05 -14.04
C LEU A 288 -3.63 -15.52 -14.19
N TYR A 289 -4.93 -15.80 -14.15
CA TYR A 289 -5.49 -17.15 -14.13
C TYR A 289 -5.25 -17.89 -15.44
N TYR A 290 -5.42 -17.20 -16.59
CA TYR A 290 -5.19 -17.81 -17.90
C TYR A 290 -3.75 -17.68 -18.40
N GLY A 291 -2.89 -16.96 -17.69
CA GLY A 291 -1.47 -16.80 -18.02
C GLY A 291 -1.27 -16.07 -19.36
N LEU A 292 -1.92 -14.92 -19.53
CA LEU A 292 -1.79 -14.12 -20.75
C LEU A 292 -0.42 -13.45 -20.86
N ASP A 293 -0.07 -12.94 -22.04
CA ASP A 293 1.22 -12.29 -22.27
C ASP A 293 1.41 -10.97 -21.50
N GLN A 294 2.68 -10.55 -21.44
CA GLN A 294 3.11 -9.37 -20.70
C GLN A 294 2.49 -8.06 -21.21
N GLN A 295 2.17 -7.93 -22.50
CA GLN A 295 1.54 -6.70 -23.01
C GLN A 295 0.13 -6.52 -22.45
N LYS A 296 -0.63 -7.62 -22.33
CA LYS A 296 -1.95 -7.61 -21.71
C LYS A 296 -1.86 -7.33 -20.20
N ALA A 297 -0.86 -7.91 -19.53
CA ALA A 297 -0.60 -7.59 -18.13
C ALA A 297 -0.28 -6.10 -17.93
N GLN A 298 0.64 -5.54 -18.71
CA GLN A 298 0.99 -4.12 -18.64
C GLN A 298 -0.23 -3.21 -18.82
N THR A 299 -1.18 -3.61 -19.67
CA THR A 299 -2.41 -2.85 -19.90
C THR A 299 -3.31 -2.82 -18.66
N VAL A 300 -3.64 -3.98 -18.08
CA VAL A 300 -4.60 -4.04 -16.96
C VAL A 300 -3.97 -3.66 -15.62
N PHE A 301 -2.66 -3.86 -15.46
CA PHE A 301 -1.90 -3.49 -14.27
C PHE A 301 -1.25 -2.10 -14.37
N ALA A 302 -1.49 -1.32 -15.44
CA ALA A 302 -0.81 -0.04 -15.69
C ALA A 302 -0.77 0.90 -14.47
N LYS A 303 -1.89 1.04 -13.76
CA LYS A 303 -1.96 1.88 -12.54
C LYS A 303 -1.06 1.36 -11.41
N LYS A 304 -1.06 0.03 -11.19
CA LYS A 304 -0.25 -0.63 -10.17
C LYS A 304 1.24 -0.53 -10.50
N ILE A 305 1.61 -0.78 -11.76
CA ILE A 305 2.99 -0.65 -12.25
C ILE A 305 3.50 0.80 -12.07
N ALA A 306 2.67 1.80 -12.38
CA ALA A 306 3.03 3.20 -12.18
C ALA A 306 3.26 3.53 -10.69
N THR A 307 2.40 3.04 -9.80
CA THR A 307 2.56 3.21 -8.35
C THR A 307 3.83 2.53 -7.83
N ASP A 308 4.14 1.33 -8.30
CA ASP A 308 5.35 0.61 -7.90
C ASP A 308 6.61 1.30 -8.39
N ARG A 309 6.58 1.86 -9.60
CA ARG A 309 7.67 2.69 -10.10
C ARG A 309 7.90 3.91 -9.21
N ASP A 310 6.84 4.58 -8.77
CA ASP A 310 6.95 5.72 -7.85
C ASP A 310 7.61 5.30 -6.54
N TYR A 311 7.17 4.17 -5.95
CA TYR A 311 7.75 3.63 -4.73
C TYR A 311 9.21 3.19 -4.89
N HIS A 312 9.54 2.58 -6.01
CA HIS A 312 10.91 2.19 -6.33
C HIS A 312 11.84 3.42 -6.43
N ILE A 313 11.38 4.51 -7.08
CA ILE A 313 12.13 5.79 -7.12
C ILE A 313 12.30 6.39 -5.71
N LEU A 314 11.27 6.32 -4.88
CA LEU A 314 11.33 6.81 -3.50
C LEU A 314 12.25 5.96 -2.61
N LEU A 315 12.38 4.66 -2.84
CA LEU A 315 13.26 3.78 -2.06
C LEU A 315 14.72 3.83 -2.53
N HIS A 316 14.95 4.08 -3.83
CA HIS A 316 16.27 4.06 -4.46
C HIS A 316 16.63 5.40 -5.10
N PRO A 317 16.54 6.55 -4.39
CA PRO A 317 16.74 7.86 -4.99
C PRO A 317 18.14 8.08 -5.57
N ALA A 318 19.15 7.28 -5.18
CA ALA A 318 20.50 7.35 -5.73
C ALA A 318 20.51 7.04 -7.24
N ASP A 319 19.73 6.06 -7.68
CA ASP A 319 19.72 5.51 -9.04
C ASP A 319 18.94 6.39 -10.05
N PHE A 320 18.18 7.37 -9.55
CA PHE A 320 17.32 8.23 -10.37
C PHE A 320 17.77 9.69 -10.36
N SER A 321 17.45 10.42 -11.42
CA SER A 321 17.71 11.86 -11.50
C SER A 321 16.91 12.65 -10.45
N PRO A 322 17.41 13.81 -9.97
CA PRO A 322 16.65 14.70 -9.10
C PRO A 322 15.27 15.08 -9.67
N GLU A 323 15.18 15.27 -10.98
CA GLU A 323 13.95 15.63 -11.68
C GLU A 323 12.90 14.52 -11.64
N GLN A 324 13.31 13.26 -11.80
CA GLN A 324 12.43 12.11 -11.67
C GLN A 324 11.88 11.98 -10.26
N LEU A 325 12.73 12.12 -9.24
CA LEU A 325 12.29 12.10 -7.84
C LEU A 325 11.29 13.22 -7.54
N LEU A 326 11.59 14.44 -8.00
CA LEU A 326 10.68 15.59 -7.85
C LEU A 326 9.32 15.35 -8.53
N ALA A 327 9.30 14.69 -9.70
CA ALA A 327 8.06 14.35 -10.39
C ALA A 327 7.18 13.41 -9.56
N VAL A 328 7.78 12.43 -8.88
CA VAL A 328 7.05 11.53 -7.96
C VAL A 328 6.46 12.33 -6.80
N PHE A 329 7.25 13.17 -6.11
CA PHE A 329 6.69 13.99 -5.02
C PHE A 329 5.57 14.94 -5.47
N LYS A 330 5.63 15.47 -6.70
CA LYS A 330 4.54 16.29 -7.26
C LYS A 330 3.26 15.51 -7.51
N ALA A 331 3.35 14.22 -7.86
CA ALA A 331 2.19 13.36 -8.07
C ALA A 331 1.48 13.03 -6.74
N HIS A 332 2.24 12.93 -5.64
CA HIS A 332 1.73 12.50 -4.33
C HIS A 332 1.54 13.64 -3.31
N SER A 333 1.94 14.87 -3.62
CA SER A 333 1.82 16.03 -2.74
C SER A 333 1.21 17.25 -3.42
N THR A 334 0.19 17.82 -2.78
CA THR A 334 -0.43 19.09 -3.18
C THR A 334 0.34 20.32 -2.68
N TYR A 335 1.18 20.18 -1.65
CA TYR A 335 1.89 21.30 -1.02
C TYR A 335 2.98 21.92 -1.90
N LEU A 336 3.66 21.15 -2.76
CA LEU A 336 4.79 21.63 -3.55
C LEU A 336 4.48 22.86 -4.40
N LYS A 337 3.22 23.06 -4.79
CA LYS A 337 2.76 24.27 -5.51
C LYS A 337 3.06 25.59 -4.77
N SER A 338 3.26 25.53 -3.46
CA SER A 338 3.53 26.67 -2.59
C SER A 338 5.02 26.86 -2.26
N CYS A 339 5.88 25.89 -2.60
CA CYS A 339 7.31 25.94 -2.28
C CYS A 339 8.02 27.04 -3.07
N LEU A 340 8.73 27.92 -2.37
CA LEU A 340 9.32 29.12 -2.97
C LEU A 340 10.58 28.80 -3.77
N LEU A 341 11.44 27.91 -3.26
CA LEU A 341 12.65 27.51 -3.97
C LEU A 341 12.31 26.76 -5.27
N LEU A 342 11.29 25.90 -5.24
CA LEU A 342 10.79 25.22 -6.43
C LEU A 342 10.30 26.20 -7.51
N LYS A 343 9.67 27.32 -7.13
CA LYS A 343 9.24 28.36 -8.09
C LYS A 343 10.42 29.14 -8.67
N LYS A 344 11.43 29.44 -7.86
CA LYS A 344 12.61 30.22 -8.30
C LYS A 344 13.57 29.40 -9.14
N SER A 345 13.87 28.18 -8.73
CA SER A 345 14.81 27.29 -9.40
C SER A 345 14.41 25.82 -9.19
N PRO A 346 13.64 25.24 -10.13
CA PRO A 346 13.19 23.85 -10.03
C PRO A 346 14.35 22.85 -9.94
N LYS A 347 15.43 23.10 -10.70
CA LYS A 347 16.63 22.24 -10.70
C LYS A 347 17.31 22.23 -9.34
N GLN A 348 17.53 23.41 -8.74
CA GLN A 348 18.12 23.53 -7.41
C GLN A 348 17.26 22.86 -6.33
N PHE A 349 15.94 23.06 -6.37
CA PHE A 349 15.05 22.38 -5.43
C PHE A 349 15.09 20.85 -5.59
N ALA A 350 15.13 20.35 -6.83
CA ALA A 350 15.22 18.92 -7.10
C ALA A 350 16.50 18.31 -6.52
N GLU A 351 17.66 18.94 -6.76
CA GLU A 351 18.96 18.50 -6.20
C GLU A 351 18.93 18.48 -4.66
N LEU A 352 18.42 19.54 -4.04
CA LEU A 352 18.29 19.65 -2.58
C LEU A 352 17.34 18.57 -2.03
N LEU A 353 16.17 18.42 -2.64
CA LEU A 353 15.16 17.44 -2.20
C LEU A 353 15.70 16.02 -2.26
N LYS A 354 16.48 15.68 -3.30
CA LYS A 354 17.14 14.37 -3.41
C LYS A 354 18.05 14.09 -2.22
N ILE A 355 18.90 15.05 -1.86
CA ILE A 355 19.84 14.89 -0.72
C ILE A 355 19.08 14.81 0.60
N VAL A 356 18.10 15.68 0.83
CA VAL A 356 17.26 15.64 2.03
C VAL A 356 16.52 14.31 2.16
N TRP A 357 15.98 13.81 1.05
CA TRP A 357 15.27 12.53 1.03
C TRP A 357 16.21 11.35 1.32
N GLN A 358 17.43 11.36 0.78
CA GLN A 358 18.46 10.36 1.11
C GLN A 358 18.80 10.36 2.60
N GLN A 359 18.91 11.54 3.23
CA GLN A 359 19.13 11.64 4.69
C GLN A 359 17.97 11.06 5.50
N ILE A 360 16.73 11.26 5.05
CA ILE A 360 15.55 10.68 5.70
C ILE A 360 15.55 9.15 5.57
N LEU A 361 15.91 8.60 4.41
CA LEU A 361 16.00 7.15 4.22
C LEU A 361 17.16 6.52 5.01
N ALA A 362 18.26 7.25 5.22
CA ALA A 362 19.40 6.78 6.01
C ALA A 362 19.03 6.48 7.47
N LEU A 363 17.98 7.12 8.00
CA LEU A 363 17.45 6.83 9.35
C LEU A 363 17.00 5.36 9.51
N LYS A 364 16.61 4.70 8.41
CA LYS A 364 16.29 3.27 8.42
C LYS A 364 17.55 2.42 8.56
N GLN A 365 18.65 2.82 7.91
CA GLN A 365 19.92 2.09 7.93
C GLN A 365 20.54 2.11 9.33
N THR A 366 20.35 3.19 10.07
CA THR A 366 20.75 3.32 11.48
C THR A 366 19.70 2.77 12.46
N ASN A 367 18.66 2.11 11.96
CA ASN A 367 17.57 1.50 12.73
C ASN A 367 16.79 2.49 13.63
N GLN A 368 16.77 3.78 13.28
CA GLN A 368 16.11 4.83 14.06
C GLN A 368 14.66 5.06 13.59
N LEU A 369 14.40 5.03 12.28
CA LEU A 369 13.08 5.29 11.71
C LEU A 369 12.95 4.79 10.26
N ASP A 370 11.95 3.94 9.97
CA ASP A 370 11.55 3.62 8.60
C ASP A 370 10.40 4.54 8.15
N TYR A 371 10.76 5.77 7.77
CA TYR A 371 9.76 6.77 7.38
C TYR A 371 8.91 6.32 6.19
N PHE A 372 9.50 5.61 5.21
CA PHE A 372 8.79 5.10 4.05
C PHE A 372 7.70 4.10 4.47
N ALA A 373 8.05 3.08 5.26
CA ALA A 373 7.08 2.07 5.70
C ALA A 373 5.99 2.63 6.62
N GLU A 374 6.35 3.59 7.49
CA GLU A 374 5.42 4.18 8.46
C GLU A 374 4.43 5.17 7.83
N THR A 375 4.84 5.90 6.78
CA THR A 375 4.07 7.05 6.29
C THR A 375 3.70 7.00 4.82
N ILE A 376 4.48 6.31 3.98
CA ILE A 376 4.25 6.24 2.53
C ILE A 376 3.51 4.96 2.19
N ALA A 377 4.20 3.82 2.26
CA ALA A 377 3.62 2.53 1.91
C ALA A 377 4.33 1.40 2.66
N SER A 378 3.55 0.42 3.11
CA SER A 378 4.08 -0.76 3.78
C SER A 378 3.92 -1.97 2.88
N ARG A 379 4.91 -2.86 2.89
CA ARG A 379 4.84 -4.12 2.15
C ARG A 379 3.97 -5.09 2.95
N VAL A 380 2.90 -5.59 2.37
CA VAL A 380 1.94 -6.48 3.04
C VAL A 380 1.63 -7.73 2.21
N PRO A 381 1.55 -8.92 2.85
CA PRO A 381 1.09 -10.11 2.15
C PRO A 381 -0.39 -9.95 1.82
N THR A 382 -0.72 -10.17 0.56
CA THR A 382 -2.10 -10.14 0.07
C THR A 382 -2.44 -11.48 -0.56
N SER A 383 -3.70 -11.89 -0.39
CA SER A 383 -4.24 -13.08 -1.04
C SER A 383 -5.70 -12.86 -1.35
N HIS A 384 -6.14 -13.23 -2.55
CA HIS A 384 -7.54 -13.20 -2.94
C HIS A 384 -7.92 -14.36 -3.85
N THR A 385 -9.21 -14.68 -3.86
CA THR A 385 -9.79 -15.66 -4.78
C THR A 385 -10.01 -15.02 -6.15
N TYR A 386 -9.60 -15.68 -7.23
CA TYR A 386 -9.85 -15.17 -8.58
C TYR A 386 -11.34 -14.98 -8.83
N PHE A 387 -11.68 -13.98 -9.64
CA PHE A 387 -13.05 -13.72 -10.07
C PHE A 387 -14.02 -13.60 -8.89
N THR A 388 -13.54 -13.01 -7.78
CA THR A 388 -14.38 -12.75 -6.60
C THR A 388 -15.61 -11.95 -7.03
N SER A 389 -16.78 -12.35 -6.54
CA SER A 389 -18.07 -11.78 -6.94
C SER A 389 -18.43 -12.03 -8.42
N ALA A 390 -17.98 -13.11 -9.05
CA ALA A 390 -18.47 -13.56 -10.35
C ALA A 390 -18.96 -15.01 -10.28
N VAL A 391 -19.81 -15.42 -11.23
CA VAL A 391 -20.15 -16.83 -11.42
C VAL A 391 -19.08 -17.46 -12.30
N PHE A 392 -18.12 -18.15 -11.69
CA PHE A 392 -16.98 -18.73 -12.38
C PHE A 392 -16.70 -20.16 -11.92
N TYR A 393 -16.47 -21.07 -12.87
CA TYR A 393 -16.18 -22.48 -12.57
C TYR A 393 -14.70 -22.82 -12.74
N PHE A 394 -14.04 -23.10 -11.62
CA PHE A 394 -12.64 -23.49 -11.53
C PHE A 394 -12.41 -24.92 -12.05
N ARG A 395 -12.21 -25.07 -13.36
CA ARG A 395 -11.96 -26.38 -14.02
C ARG A 395 -10.52 -26.85 -13.96
N LYS A 396 -9.58 -25.92 -14.11
CA LYS A 396 -8.15 -26.19 -14.24
C LYS A 396 -7.40 -25.12 -13.47
N ALA A 397 -6.39 -25.52 -12.70
CA ALA A 397 -5.50 -24.55 -12.09
C ALA A 397 -4.80 -23.70 -13.17
N PRO A 398 -4.37 -22.48 -12.84
CA PRO A 398 -3.52 -21.68 -13.70
C PRO A 398 -2.32 -22.50 -14.21
N ARG A 399 -1.95 -22.28 -15.49
CA ARG A 399 -0.82 -23.01 -16.11
C ARG A 399 0.51 -22.62 -15.46
N LEU A 400 0.64 -21.35 -15.10
CA LEU A 400 1.82 -20.81 -14.44
C LEU A 400 1.67 -20.92 -12.92
N LYS A 401 2.79 -21.12 -12.23
CA LYS A 401 2.86 -21.06 -10.75
C LYS A 401 3.20 -19.68 -10.23
N VAL A 402 3.92 -18.91 -11.03
CA VAL A 402 4.34 -17.56 -10.72
C VAL A 402 4.08 -16.70 -11.94
N TYR A 403 3.55 -15.49 -11.72
CA TYR A 403 3.37 -14.48 -12.75
C TYR A 403 4.01 -13.18 -12.29
N GLN A 404 5.06 -12.77 -12.99
CA GLN A 404 5.74 -11.51 -12.75
C GLN A 404 5.10 -10.42 -13.59
N VAL A 405 4.53 -9.40 -12.95
CA VAL A 405 3.95 -8.22 -13.63
C VAL A 405 5.02 -7.15 -13.83
N ASP A 406 5.81 -6.89 -12.79
CA ASP A 406 7.00 -6.04 -12.82
C ASP A 406 8.04 -6.58 -11.81
N ALA A 407 9.12 -5.84 -11.52
CA ALA A 407 10.16 -6.30 -10.59
C ALA A 407 9.66 -6.43 -9.13
N GLU A 408 8.67 -5.64 -8.74
CA GLU A 408 8.14 -5.56 -7.37
C GLU A 408 6.85 -6.39 -7.21
N HIS A 409 6.09 -6.54 -8.29
CA HIS A 409 4.82 -7.27 -8.37
C HIS A 409 4.97 -8.68 -8.93
N ILE A 410 5.10 -9.65 -8.02
CA ILE A 410 5.16 -11.08 -8.34
C ILE A 410 3.99 -11.81 -7.69
N TYR A 411 3.12 -12.40 -8.50
CA TYR A 411 1.99 -13.19 -8.03
C TYR A 411 2.33 -14.68 -8.00
N HIS A 412 2.06 -15.33 -6.87
CA HIS A 412 2.04 -16.78 -6.73
C HIS A 412 0.61 -17.27 -7.01
N LEU A 413 0.48 -18.16 -7.99
CA LEU A 413 -0.80 -18.59 -8.55
C LEU A 413 -1.19 -19.96 -7.99
N GLY A 414 -2.24 -19.98 -7.18
CA GLY A 414 -2.89 -21.19 -6.67
C GLY A 414 -4.06 -21.65 -7.54
N PRO A 415 -4.73 -22.77 -7.19
CA PRO A 415 -5.83 -23.31 -7.99
C PRO A 415 -7.06 -22.39 -8.08
N GLN A 416 -7.36 -21.66 -7.01
CA GLN A 416 -8.51 -20.75 -6.91
C GLN A 416 -8.13 -19.37 -6.36
N THR A 417 -6.95 -19.24 -5.78
CA THR A 417 -6.46 -18.02 -5.14
C THR A 417 -5.12 -17.62 -5.75
N CYS A 418 -4.79 -16.34 -5.68
CA CYS A 418 -3.42 -15.86 -5.85
C CYS A 418 -2.98 -15.05 -4.65
N SER A 419 -1.67 -15.05 -4.41
CA SER A 419 -1.04 -14.26 -3.37
C SER A 419 0.12 -13.46 -3.93
N SER A 420 0.43 -12.34 -3.29
CA SER A 420 1.55 -11.48 -3.64
C SER A 420 1.97 -10.64 -2.44
N MET A 421 3.22 -10.18 -2.45
CA MET A 421 3.73 -9.20 -1.50
C MET A 421 3.68 -7.81 -2.14
N LEU A 422 2.72 -6.97 -1.73
CA LEU A 422 2.41 -5.70 -2.39
C LEU A 422 2.73 -4.52 -1.48
N TYR A 423 3.11 -3.38 -2.05
CA TYR A 423 3.09 -2.12 -1.31
C TYR A 423 1.66 -1.58 -1.20
N TYR A 424 1.20 -1.40 0.03
CA TYR A 424 -0.10 -0.79 0.31
C TYR A 424 0.08 0.62 0.89
N PRO A 425 -0.55 1.65 0.31
CA PRO A 425 -0.41 3.03 0.78
C PRO A 425 -0.96 3.20 2.19
N VAL A 426 -0.25 3.98 3.01
CA VAL A 426 -0.69 4.31 4.37
C VAL A 426 -1.85 5.31 4.29
N LYS A 427 -2.91 5.13 5.09
CA LYS A 427 -4.15 5.93 5.04
C LYS A 427 -3.96 7.46 5.12
N ARG A 428 -2.86 7.94 5.69
CA ARG A 428 -2.56 9.38 5.87
C ARG A 428 -1.38 9.86 5.02
N GLN A 429 -0.94 9.08 4.04
CA GLN A 429 0.24 9.34 3.20
C GLN A 429 0.29 10.78 2.69
N GLU A 430 -0.77 11.28 2.03
CA GLU A 430 -0.77 12.64 1.49
C GLU A 430 -0.57 13.71 2.59
N LYS A 431 -1.23 13.54 3.75
CA LYS A 431 -1.13 14.48 4.88
C LYS A 431 0.27 14.47 5.48
N GLU A 432 0.86 13.29 5.68
CA GLU A 432 2.21 13.15 6.23
C GLU A 432 3.25 13.72 5.25
N LEU A 433 3.12 13.43 3.96
CA LEU A 433 4.00 13.93 2.91
C LEU A 433 3.92 15.46 2.78
N ASN A 434 2.71 16.03 2.81
CA ASN A 434 2.50 17.46 2.82
C ASN A 434 3.08 18.14 4.07
N THR A 435 3.11 17.44 5.20
CA THR A 435 3.70 17.95 6.46
C THR A 435 5.22 17.93 6.38
N LEU A 436 5.81 16.85 5.87
CA LEU A 436 7.24 16.75 5.62
C LEU A 436 7.71 17.84 4.66
N LEU A 437 7.09 17.96 3.48
CA LEU A 437 7.49 18.92 2.46
C LEU A 437 7.28 20.37 2.88
N HIS A 438 6.30 20.63 3.76
CA HIS A 438 6.17 21.91 4.43
C HIS A 438 7.36 22.24 5.32
N GLU A 439 7.81 21.28 6.13
CA GLU A 439 8.97 21.49 6.98
C GLU A 439 10.28 21.63 6.18
N VAL A 440 10.40 20.91 5.06
CA VAL A 440 11.48 21.13 4.10
C VAL A 440 11.46 22.57 3.58
N ASP A 441 10.32 23.06 3.06
CA ASP A 441 10.23 24.45 2.57
C ASP A 441 10.51 25.48 3.68
N ARG A 442 10.00 25.25 4.90
CA ARG A 442 10.26 26.14 6.05
C ARG A 442 11.75 26.24 6.36
N LEU A 443 12.44 25.10 6.46
CA LEU A 443 13.86 25.06 6.80
C LEU A 443 14.73 25.58 5.66
N VAL A 444 14.37 25.29 4.40
CA VAL A 444 15.02 25.85 3.21
C VAL A 444 14.88 27.38 3.18
N ARG A 445 13.69 27.93 3.44
CA ARG A 445 13.50 29.39 3.49
C ARG A 445 14.39 30.05 4.54
N LYS A 446 14.55 29.40 5.69
CA LYS A 446 15.44 29.87 6.76
C LYS A 446 16.91 29.81 6.33
N ALA A 447 17.36 28.71 5.74
CA ALA A 447 18.76 28.49 5.36
C ALA A 447 19.22 29.31 4.14
N PHE A 448 18.30 29.62 3.21
CA PHE A 448 18.60 30.38 1.99
C PHE A 448 18.07 31.82 2.02
N HIS A 449 17.58 32.29 3.17
CA HIS A 449 16.98 33.62 3.36
C HIS A 449 15.90 33.95 2.31
N LEU A 450 14.97 33.02 2.07
CA LEU A 450 13.93 33.13 1.04
C LEU A 450 12.58 33.55 1.62
N GLY A 451 12.15 34.78 1.32
CA GLY A 451 10.81 35.26 1.66
C GLY A 451 10.52 35.23 3.16
N HIS A 452 9.23 35.21 3.53
CA HIS A 452 8.82 35.21 4.93
C HIS A 452 8.94 33.82 5.58
N PRO A 453 9.33 33.75 6.88
CA PRO A 453 9.36 32.52 7.65
C PRO A 453 7.98 31.85 7.73
N LEU A 454 7.94 30.52 7.58
CA LEU A 454 6.72 29.73 7.79
C LEU A 454 6.62 29.28 9.25
N LYS A 455 5.38 29.19 9.76
CA LYS A 455 5.11 28.63 11.09
C LYS A 455 5.41 27.13 11.12
N PRO A 456 6.06 26.60 12.17
CA PRO A 456 6.39 25.18 12.23
C PRO A 456 5.14 24.31 12.29
N ARG A 457 5.19 23.14 11.64
CA ARG A 457 4.23 22.04 11.82
C ARG A 457 4.83 20.96 12.71
N GLN A 458 3.96 20.14 13.29
CA GLN A 458 4.40 19.00 14.08
C GLN A 458 5.08 17.97 13.17
N LEU A 459 6.37 17.75 13.41
CA LEU A 459 7.19 16.73 12.76
C LEU A 459 8.17 16.20 13.80
N ARG A 460 8.46 14.89 13.78
CA ARG A 460 9.39 14.26 14.72
C ARG A 460 10.75 14.98 14.67
N SER A 461 11.37 15.20 15.83
CA SER A 461 12.65 15.91 15.95
C SER A 461 13.76 15.26 15.10
N LEU A 462 13.76 13.93 15.02
CA LEU A 462 14.69 13.17 14.19
C LEU A 462 14.58 13.52 12.70
N LEU A 463 13.36 13.66 12.17
CA LEU A 463 13.13 14.06 10.79
C LEU A 463 13.54 15.52 10.55
N GLN A 464 13.29 16.41 11.52
CA GLN A 464 13.76 17.80 11.42
C GLN A 464 15.29 17.86 11.34
N ARG A 465 15.98 17.05 12.15
CA ARG A 465 17.45 16.91 12.11
C ARG A 465 17.92 16.41 10.75
N ALA A 466 17.35 15.31 10.24
CA ALA A 466 17.70 14.78 8.92
C ALA A 466 17.48 15.79 7.78
N ILE A 467 16.41 16.59 7.83
CA ILE A 467 16.18 17.67 6.87
C ILE A 467 17.28 18.74 6.97
N MET A 468 17.63 19.17 8.19
CA MET A 468 18.70 20.16 8.40
C MET A 468 20.06 19.64 7.91
N ASP A 469 20.40 18.38 8.19
CA ASP A 469 21.64 17.76 7.76
C ASP A 469 21.70 17.66 6.23
N GLY A 470 20.58 17.32 5.58
CA GLY A 470 20.48 17.33 4.12
C GLY A 470 20.65 18.71 3.50
N ILE A 471 20.11 19.75 4.14
CA ILE A 471 20.29 21.15 3.70
C ILE A 471 21.76 21.57 3.83
N LYS A 472 22.41 21.27 4.95
CA LYS A 472 23.84 21.55 5.17
C LYS A 472 24.72 20.82 4.15
N ALA A 473 24.45 19.53 3.91
CA ALA A 473 25.16 18.74 2.91
C ALA A 473 25.02 19.34 1.51
N TYR A 474 23.81 19.79 1.14
CA TYR A 474 23.60 20.47 -0.14
C TYR A 474 24.36 21.81 -0.22
N GLN A 475 24.40 22.60 0.85
CA GLN A 475 25.18 23.86 0.89
C GLN A 475 26.67 23.60 0.67
N ARG A 476 27.26 22.59 1.34
CA ARG A 476 28.65 22.17 1.13
C ARG A 476 28.93 21.81 -0.33
N ILE A 477 28.05 21.01 -0.95
CA ILE A 477 28.17 20.66 -2.38
C ILE A 477 28.11 21.91 -3.27
N GLN A 478 27.26 22.89 -2.95
CA GLN A 478 27.19 24.14 -3.70
C GLN A 478 28.45 25.00 -3.52
N GLU A 479 29.00 25.07 -2.31
CA GLU A 479 30.25 25.76 -2.02
C GLU A 479 31.41 25.13 -2.80
N GLU A 480 31.55 23.80 -2.76
CA GLU A 480 32.56 23.07 -3.52
C GLU A 480 32.44 23.29 -5.03
N LYS A 481 31.21 23.29 -5.58
CA LYS A 481 30.97 23.62 -7.00
C LYS A 481 31.35 25.05 -7.36
N ARG A 482 31.28 25.98 -6.40
CA ARG A 482 31.66 27.39 -6.56
C ARG A 482 33.15 27.63 -6.34
N ARG A 483 33.88 26.71 -5.69
CA ARG A 483 35.33 26.81 -5.54
C ARG A 483 35.98 26.80 -6.92
N PRO A 484 36.79 27.82 -7.28
CA PRO A 484 37.43 27.88 -8.58
C PRO A 484 38.37 26.68 -8.75
N LYS A 485 38.25 25.97 -9.88
CA LYS A 485 39.22 24.93 -10.25
C LYS A 485 40.52 25.62 -10.65
N VAL A 486 41.51 25.63 -9.75
CA VAL A 486 42.85 26.15 -10.05
C VAL A 486 43.52 25.19 -11.02
N ASN A 487 43.67 25.60 -12.28
CA ASN A 487 44.40 24.85 -13.29
C ASN A 487 45.86 25.33 -13.29
N ILE A 488 46.74 24.58 -12.63
CA ILE A 488 48.17 24.90 -12.58
C ILE A 488 48.82 24.37 -13.86
N ASN A 489 49.25 25.29 -14.73
CA ASN A 489 49.98 24.93 -15.94
C ASN A 489 51.46 24.66 -15.61
N LEU A 490 51.85 23.39 -15.62
CA LEU A 490 53.21 22.93 -15.32
C LEU A 490 54.18 23.06 -16.50
N ALA A 491 53.74 23.50 -17.69
CA ALA A 491 54.57 23.55 -18.89
C ALA A 491 55.75 24.53 -18.79
N ASN A 492 55.64 25.55 -17.94
CA ASN A 492 56.69 26.57 -17.76
C ASN A 492 57.56 26.32 -16.53
N LEU A 493 57.42 25.19 -15.82
CA LEU A 493 58.19 24.92 -14.61
C LEU A 493 59.69 24.88 -14.86
N ASP A 494 60.13 24.30 -15.98
CA ASP A 494 61.55 24.24 -16.32
C ASP A 494 62.12 25.63 -16.67
N GLN A 495 61.30 26.48 -17.31
CA GLN A 495 61.68 27.87 -17.57
C GLN A 495 61.78 28.66 -16.25
N ILE A 496 60.80 28.51 -15.35
CA ILE A 496 60.82 29.16 -14.02
C ILE A 496 62.06 28.72 -13.21
N ARG A 497 62.40 27.42 -13.23
CA ARG A 497 63.61 26.90 -12.58
C ARG A 497 64.88 27.48 -13.19
N LYS A 498 64.93 27.60 -14.52
CA LYS A 498 66.08 28.15 -15.24
C LYS A 498 66.25 29.65 -14.96
N ASP A 499 65.17 30.42 -14.99
CA ASP A 499 65.15 31.86 -14.69
C ASP A 499 65.54 32.12 -13.23
N ALA A 500 65.07 31.28 -12.31
CA ALA A 500 65.47 31.35 -10.90
C ALA A 500 66.96 31.02 -10.70
N SER A 501 67.49 30.01 -11.41
CA SER A 501 68.92 29.68 -11.37
C SER A 501 69.80 30.80 -11.92
N GLN A 502 69.38 31.43 -13.02
CA GLN A 502 70.09 32.57 -13.61
C GLN A 502 70.05 33.80 -12.70
N THR A 503 68.89 34.08 -12.09
CA THR A 503 68.75 35.16 -11.11
C THR A 503 69.64 34.94 -9.91
N ARG A 504 69.71 33.70 -9.38
CA ARG A 504 70.63 33.30 -8.31
C ARG A 504 72.09 33.57 -8.70
N GLU A 505 72.52 33.14 -9.88
CA GLU A 505 73.89 33.35 -10.39
C GLU A 505 74.25 34.81 -10.64
N SER A 506 73.25 35.65 -10.94
CA SER A 506 73.41 37.09 -11.13
C SER A 506 73.49 37.86 -9.81
N LEU A 507 72.92 37.33 -8.72
CA LEU A 507 72.93 37.94 -7.38
C LEU A 507 74.12 37.47 -6.53
N LEU A 508 74.80 36.40 -6.93
CA LEU A 508 76.03 35.91 -6.31
C LEU A 508 77.21 36.85 -6.62
N THR A 509 77.87 37.33 -5.56
CA THR A 509 79.12 38.12 -5.64
C THR A 509 80.32 37.23 -6.01
N GLU A 510 81.42 37.79 -6.51
CA GLU A 510 82.56 36.99 -7.02
C GLU A 510 83.18 36.06 -5.95
N ASP A 511 83.11 36.46 -4.68
CA ASP A 511 83.58 35.65 -3.55
C ASP A 511 82.69 34.42 -3.26
N GLU A 512 81.43 34.40 -3.74
CA GLU A 512 80.48 33.30 -3.55
C GLU A 512 80.41 32.34 -4.75
N LYS A 513 81.19 32.59 -5.81
CA LYS A 513 81.26 31.76 -7.04
C LYS A 513 82.37 30.72 -7.02
N GLU A 514 83.28 30.76 -6.06
CA GLU A 514 84.26 29.70 -5.88
C GLU A 514 83.57 28.45 -5.30
N PRO A 515 83.84 27.25 -5.85
CA PRO A 515 83.37 26.03 -5.24
C PRO A 515 84.06 25.89 -3.88
N VAL A 516 83.29 26.03 -2.80
CA VAL A 516 83.74 25.63 -1.47
C VAL A 516 84.23 24.19 -1.61
N SER A 517 85.54 24.00 -1.44
CA SER A 517 86.21 22.71 -1.49
C SER A 517 85.43 21.71 -0.65
N ALA A 518 85.06 20.59 -1.25
CA ALA A 518 84.41 19.48 -0.58
C ALA A 518 85.18 19.11 0.69
N PRO A 519 84.52 18.99 1.86
CA PRO A 519 85.14 18.33 2.99
C PRO A 519 85.28 16.84 2.65
N SER A 520 86.54 16.38 2.66
CA SER A 520 86.93 14.97 2.72
C SER A 520 86.68 14.41 4.13
N PRO A 521 86.63 13.07 4.27
CA PRO A 521 85.81 12.38 5.27
C PRO A 521 86.35 12.50 6.69
N GLU A 522 85.55 13.07 7.58
CA GLU A 522 85.69 12.84 9.01
C GLU A 522 84.91 11.57 9.39
N GLU A 523 85.64 10.69 10.07
CA GLU A 523 85.18 9.50 10.76
C GLU A 523 84.05 9.80 11.77
N PRO A 524 83.25 8.78 12.12
CA PRO A 524 81.85 8.95 12.47
C PRO A 524 81.71 9.58 13.85
N ILE A 525 81.10 10.76 13.90
CA ILE A 525 80.49 11.22 15.14
C ILE A 525 79.22 10.39 15.31
N SER A 526 79.33 9.50 16.29
CA SER A 526 78.34 8.53 16.74
C SER A 526 76.93 9.07 16.74
N GLN A 527 76.04 8.22 16.23
CA GLN A 527 74.65 8.18 16.63
C GLN A 527 74.59 8.00 18.15
N ASP A 528 74.34 9.07 18.90
CA ASP A 528 73.45 8.94 20.06
C ASP A 528 72.05 8.90 19.43
N GLN A 529 71.42 7.76 19.11
CA GLN A 529 71.03 6.71 20.06
C GLN A 529 70.79 7.30 21.46
N VAL A 530 69.78 8.17 21.55
CA VAL A 530 68.94 8.13 22.74
C VAL A 530 68.14 6.83 22.61
N ASP A 531 68.72 5.79 23.19
CA ASP A 531 68.03 4.57 23.56
C ASP A 531 66.68 4.92 24.19
N GLU A 532 65.65 4.21 23.73
CA GLU A 532 64.50 3.87 24.55
C GLU A 532 65.00 3.46 25.95
N PRO A 533 64.53 4.08 27.04
CA PRO A 533 64.14 3.31 28.18
C PRO A 533 62.76 2.75 27.84
N ALA A 534 62.76 1.53 27.31
CA ALA A 534 61.61 0.68 27.50
C ALA A 534 61.38 0.56 29.02
N ASP A 535 60.10 0.74 29.38
CA ASP A 535 59.48 0.34 30.64
C ASP A 535 59.44 1.38 31.78
N SER A 536 58.45 2.27 31.73
CA SER A 536 57.33 2.31 32.70
C SER A 536 56.42 3.52 32.45
N ASP A 537 55.14 3.27 32.18
CA ASP A 537 54.01 4.23 32.08
C ASP A 537 54.11 5.39 31.07
N GLN A 538 53.62 5.16 29.85
CA GLN A 538 53.47 6.18 28.80
C GLN A 538 52.48 7.27 29.22
N SER A 539 52.97 8.34 29.83
CA SER A 539 52.23 9.59 29.97
C SER A 539 52.20 10.31 28.62
N LEU A 540 51.00 10.73 28.20
CA LEU A 540 50.73 11.32 26.87
C LEU A 540 51.43 12.68 26.64
N LEU A 541 51.92 13.30 27.71
CA LEU A 541 52.62 14.59 27.75
C LEU A 541 53.90 14.47 28.59
N ASN A 542 54.89 15.31 28.31
CA ASN A 542 56.08 15.40 29.17
C ASN A 542 55.75 16.15 30.49
N ALA A 543 56.68 16.14 31.45
CA ALA A 543 56.44 16.70 32.79
C ALA A 543 56.06 18.20 32.78
N ASP A 544 56.67 19.00 31.90
CA ASP A 544 56.41 20.44 31.80
C ASP A 544 55.08 20.75 31.09
N GLU A 545 54.76 19.98 30.04
CA GLU A 545 53.49 20.03 29.32
C GLU A 545 52.32 19.64 30.22
N LEU A 546 52.45 18.54 30.98
CA LEU A 546 51.44 18.09 31.93
C LEU A 546 51.23 19.11 33.05
N THR A 547 52.31 19.71 33.56
CA THR A 547 52.24 20.74 34.59
C THR A 547 51.47 21.97 34.09
N LEU A 548 51.69 22.40 32.85
CA LEU A 548 50.94 23.51 32.27
C LEU A 548 49.45 23.17 32.09
N VAL A 549 49.12 21.99 31.53
CA VAL A 549 47.72 21.56 31.33
C VAL A 549 46.98 21.47 32.66
N VAL A 550 47.58 20.84 33.68
CA VAL A 550 46.97 20.71 35.01
C VAL A 550 46.80 22.06 35.70
N ALA A 551 47.78 22.97 35.57
CA ALA A 551 47.67 24.31 36.12
C ALA A 551 46.53 25.11 35.46
N LEU A 552 46.36 24.99 34.14
CA LEU A 552 45.25 25.62 33.41
C LEU A 552 43.88 25.00 33.76
N LEU A 553 43.80 23.68 33.95
CA LEU A 553 42.57 23.01 34.37
C LEU A 553 42.14 23.41 35.78
N LYS A 554 43.09 23.51 36.72
CA LYS A 554 42.83 23.86 38.13
C LYS A 554 42.81 25.37 38.42
N GLY A 555 43.10 26.21 37.43
CA GLY A 555 43.18 27.67 37.59
C GLY A 555 44.34 28.12 38.49
N GLN A 556 45.45 27.39 38.49
CA GLN A 556 46.66 27.70 39.29
C GLN A 556 47.62 28.64 38.53
N PRO A 557 48.45 29.42 39.26
CA PRO A 557 49.43 30.30 38.62
C PRO A 557 50.54 29.48 37.94
N TRP A 558 50.63 29.57 36.62
CA TRP A 558 51.58 28.83 35.78
C TRP A 558 52.74 29.71 35.28
N GLN A 559 52.58 31.04 35.30
CA GLN A 559 53.55 32.00 34.75
C GLN A 559 54.91 31.93 35.45
N GLN A 560 54.89 31.74 36.78
CA GLN A 560 56.11 31.66 37.59
C GLN A 560 56.89 30.38 37.31
N TYR A 561 56.18 29.25 37.11
CA TYR A 561 56.81 27.97 36.76
C TYR A 561 57.55 28.05 35.42
N LEU A 562 56.92 28.61 34.38
CA LEU A 562 57.54 28.75 33.06
C LEU A 562 58.73 29.72 33.07
N HIS A 563 58.65 30.79 33.88
CA HIS A 563 59.75 31.73 34.04
C HIS A 563 60.98 31.06 34.67
N ASP A 564 60.78 30.29 35.73
CA ASP A 564 61.88 29.63 36.47
C ASP A 564 62.52 28.48 35.67
N HIS A 565 61.79 27.88 34.71
CA HIS A 565 62.29 26.82 33.82
C HIS A 565 62.71 27.34 32.43
N HIS A 566 62.72 28.65 32.21
CA HIS A 566 63.09 29.29 30.93
C HIS A 566 62.30 28.80 29.70
N LEU A 567 61.02 28.44 29.88
CA LEU A 567 60.16 27.91 28.82
C LEU A 567 59.32 29.02 28.17
N MET A 568 59.21 29.00 26.84
CA MET A 568 58.32 29.91 26.11
C MET A 568 56.90 29.34 26.03
N THR A 569 55.93 30.09 26.57
CA THR A 569 54.52 29.68 26.63
C THR A 569 53.93 29.30 25.27
N SER A 570 54.24 30.04 24.20
CA SER A 570 53.72 29.76 22.85
C SER A 570 54.21 28.42 22.30
N ILE A 571 55.50 28.10 22.48
CA ILE A 571 56.09 26.85 22.00
C ILE A 571 55.50 25.65 22.75
N LEU A 572 55.34 25.79 24.07
CA LEU A 572 54.79 24.72 24.90
C LEU A 572 53.31 24.46 24.57
N VAL A 573 52.52 25.50 24.32
CA VAL A 573 51.12 25.37 23.88
C VAL A 573 51.02 24.72 22.50
N ASP A 574 51.87 25.09 21.55
CA ASP A 574 51.89 24.46 20.22
C ASP A 574 52.28 22.97 20.29
N GLN A 575 53.22 22.61 21.17
CA GLN A 575 53.60 21.21 21.41
C GLN A 575 52.48 20.40 22.05
N ILE A 576 51.78 20.96 23.05
CA ILE A 576 50.63 20.32 23.71
C ILE A 576 49.50 20.10 22.69
N ASN A 577 49.13 21.15 21.95
CA ASN A 577 48.08 21.06 20.93
C ASN A 577 48.47 20.07 19.83
N GLY A 578 49.74 20.04 19.41
CA GLY A 578 50.22 19.07 18.42
C GLY A 578 50.10 17.62 18.89
N LYS A 579 50.44 17.33 20.15
CA LYS A 579 50.34 15.98 20.74
C LYS A 579 48.90 15.54 21.01
N LEU A 580 48.04 16.47 21.43
CA LEU A 580 46.64 16.18 21.74
C LEU A 580 45.73 16.20 20.50
N LEU A 581 46.21 16.68 19.36
CA LEU A 581 45.46 16.66 18.11
C LEU A 581 45.12 15.23 17.67
N ASP A 582 46.02 14.27 17.88
CA ASP A 582 45.80 12.87 17.47
C ASP A 582 44.74 12.16 18.36
N GLU A 583 44.62 12.56 19.63
CA GLU A 583 43.67 11.98 20.59
C GLU A 583 42.31 12.70 20.61
N ILE A 584 42.31 14.04 20.63
CA ILE A 584 41.10 14.86 20.79
C ILE A 584 40.58 15.36 19.43
N GLY A 585 41.43 15.42 18.40
CA GLY A 585 41.05 15.82 17.05
C GLY A 585 40.91 17.32 16.83
N ASP A 586 41.26 18.15 17.82
CA ASP A 586 41.19 19.61 17.73
C ASP A 586 42.20 20.31 18.67
N THR A 587 42.31 21.64 18.54
CA THR A 587 43.14 22.51 19.40
C THR A 587 42.47 22.68 20.76
N VAL A 588 43.19 22.37 21.83
CA VAL A 588 42.64 22.29 23.19
C VAL A 588 43.01 23.46 24.09
N ILE A 589 44.08 24.19 23.75
CA ILE A 589 44.51 25.42 24.41
C ILE A 589 44.60 26.54 23.38
N GLU A 590 43.91 27.66 23.65
CA GLU A 590 43.95 28.87 22.84
C GLU A 590 44.46 30.06 23.67
N PHE A 591 44.89 31.14 23.00
CA PHE A 591 45.25 32.38 23.68
C PHE A 591 44.05 33.33 23.73
N ASN A 592 43.73 33.82 24.94
CA ASN A 592 42.66 34.80 25.13
C ASN A 592 43.06 36.22 24.67
N ALA A 593 42.17 37.20 24.83
CA ALA A 593 42.40 38.59 24.45
C ALA A 593 43.58 39.27 25.17
N ASP A 594 44.02 38.74 26.31
CA ASP A 594 45.16 39.20 27.10
C ASP A 594 46.44 38.38 26.81
N ASN A 595 46.44 37.59 25.73
CA ASN A 595 47.53 36.73 25.28
C ASN A 595 47.97 35.68 26.33
N GLN A 596 47.02 35.16 27.11
CA GLN A 596 47.23 34.08 28.06
C GLN A 596 46.61 32.78 27.54
N PRO A 597 47.30 31.63 27.68
CA PRO A 597 46.74 30.32 27.36
C PRO A 597 45.54 30.03 28.25
N VAL A 598 44.44 29.61 27.62
CA VAL A 598 43.20 29.18 28.22
C VAL A 598 42.74 27.90 27.56
N ILE A 599 42.15 27.00 28.33
CA ILE A 599 41.58 25.76 27.80
C ILE A 599 40.29 26.07 27.08
N VAL A 600 40.12 25.49 25.90
CA VAL A 600 38.87 25.54 25.14
C VAL A 600 37.81 24.77 25.93
N GLU A 601 36.76 25.46 26.37
CA GLU A 601 35.75 24.90 27.28
C GLU A 601 35.07 23.63 26.76
N ASP A 602 34.94 23.51 25.43
CA ASP A 602 34.36 22.32 24.78
C ASP A 602 35.17 21.04 25.02
N TYR A 603 36.49 21.15 25.27
CA TYR A 603 37.41 20.03 25.50
C TYR A 603 37.87 19.91 26.95
N ARG A 604 37.44 20.82 27.84
CA ARG A 604 37.82 20.81 29.27
C ARG A 604 37.49 19.47 29.92
N GLN A 605 36.29 18.95 29.70
CA GLN A 605 35.84 17.69 30.33
C GLN A 605 36.68 16.49 29.90
N ASP A 606 37.13 16.46 28.64
CA ASP A 606 37.98 15.38 28.10
C ASP A 606 39.41 15.48 28.67
N LEU A 607 39.95 16.69 28.80
CA LEU A 607 41.25 16.92 29.44
C LEU A 607 41.24 16.61 30.94
N GLU A 608 40.16 16.92 31.65
CA GLU A 608 39.99 16.54 33.07
C GLU A 608 39.97 15.02 33.23
N GLN A 609 39.30 14.30 32.32
CA GLN A 609 39.29 12.84 32.32
C GLN A 609 40.65 12.22 31.96
N LEU A 610 41.48 12.88 31.15
CA LEU A 610 42.78 12.39 30.73
C LEU A 610 43.90 12.69 31.75
N PHE A 611 43.83 13.82 32.47
CA PHE A 611 44.96 14.32 33.26
C PHE A 611 44.67 14.58 34.75
N LEU A 612 43.40 14.53 35.18
CA LEU A 612 43.01 14.71 36.60
C LEU A 612 42.34 13.48 37.22
N SER A 613 42.27 12.38 36.49
CA SER A 613 41.63 11.12 36.88
C SER A 613 42.48 10.24 37.80
#